data_AF-A0A017HHJ1-F1
#
_entry.id   AF-A0A017HHJ1-F1
#
_cell.length_a   1.000
_cell.length_b   1.000
_cell.length_c   1.000
_cell.angle_alpha   90.00
_cell.angle_beta   90.00
_cell.angle_gamma   90.00
#
_symmetry.space_group_name_H-M   'P 1'
#
loop_
_entity.id
_entity.type
_entity.pdbx_description
1 polymer ?
#
loop_
_entity_poly.entity_id
_entity_poly.type
_entity_poly.pdbx_seq_one_letter_code
_entity_poly.pdbx_strand_id
1 'polypeptide(L)'
;MPETRGRVVPEARGRVVPEARGKVVPEARGRVVPEARGRVVPEARGKVVAEARRWIGTPYLHGAARRGAGCDCLGLVRGVWVALAGAAPEAVPAYPRHEASAREILRDAARRHLREIAPEAAGPGDLLLFRLRRGAAARHLGVMAAQGGGPSFIHAYEGHGVVESPLTPPWRRRIAACFALTERIG
;
A
#
# COMPACT_ATOMS: atom_id res chain seq x y z
N MET A 1 55.28 38.80 44.37
CA MET A 1 54.04 38.49 45.12
C MET A 1 53.10 37.74 44.19
N PRO A 2 52.50 36.61 44.60
CA PRO A 2 53.11 35.42 45.21
C PRO A 2 52.94 34.18 44.26
N GLU A 3 53.81 33.15 44.25
CA GLU A 3 53.68 31.83 44.95
C GLU A 3 52.51 30.91 44.47
N THR A 4 52.54 29.57 44.50
CA THR A 4 53.54 28.59 45.01
C THR A 4 53.46 27.20 44.34
N ARG A 5 54.58 26.47 44.51
CA ARG A 5 54.88 25.03 44.37
C ARG A 5 53.73 24.00 44.49
N GLY A 6 53.80 22.99 43.60
CA GLY A 6 54.24 21.62 43.94
C GLY A 6 53.36 20.74 44.83
N ARG A 7 52.91 19.59 44.29
CA ARG A 7 52.18 18.54 45.04
C ARG A 7 53.06 17.29 45.24
N VAL A 8 52.99 16.71 46.44
CA VAL A 8 53.76 15.52 46.88
C VAL A 8 52.79 14.36 47.22
N VAL A 9 53.27 13.12 47.13
CA VAL A 9 52.69 11.82 47.57
C VAL A 9 53.84 11.01 48.22
N PRO A 10 53.65 10.10 49.22
CA PRO A 10 52.85 8.86 49.20
C PRO A 10 52.02 8.68 50.51
N GLU A 11 51.58 7.51 51.06
CA GLU A 11 51.67 6.07 50.68
C GLU A 11 50.32 5.34 50.96
N ALA A 12 50.33 4.12 51.53
CA ALA A 12 49.18 3.24 51.67
C ALA A 12 49.24 2.36 52.95
N ARG A 13 48.11 1.72 53.30
CA ARG A 13 47.96 0.30 53.74
C ARG A 13 46.63 0.05 54.48
N GLY A 14 46.05 -1.14 54.29
CA GLY A 14 44.93 -1.66 55.10
C GLY A 14 43.97 -2.56 54.31
N ARG A 15 43.83 -3.84 54.70
CA ARG A 15 43.01 -4.85 54.01
C ARG A 15 42.20 -5.65 55.02
N VAL A 16 40.88 -5.78 54.83
CA VAL A 16 40.04 -6.80 55.51
C VAL A 16 38.78 -7.15 54.70
N VAL A 17 38.47 -8.45 54.68
CA VAL A 17 37.26 -9.20 54.25
C VAL A 17 37.35 -10.54 55.02
N PRO A 18 36.26 -11.25 55.42
CA PRO A 18 35.04 -11.58 54.66
C PRO A 18 33.74 -11.28 55.50
N GLU A 19 32.49 -11.75 55.29
CA GLU A 19 31.91 -13.02 54.81
C GLU A 19 30.55 -12.86 54.06
N ALA A 20 29.98 -13.98 53.60
CA ALA A 20 28.85 -14.06 52.67
C ALA A 20 27.52 -14.48 53.32
N ARG A 21 26.40 -14.19 52.62
CA ARG A 21 25.31 -15.16 52.29
C ARG A 21 24.15 -14.47 51.55
N GLY A 22 23.46 -15.23 50.69
CA GLY A 22 22.12 -14.87 50.18
C GLY A 22 21.96 -14.87 48.65
N LYS A 23 21.69 -16.04 48.05
CA LYS A 23 21.02 -16.13 46.75
C LYS A 23 19.53 -16.35 46.97
N VAL A 24 18.67 -15.45 46.48
CA VAL A 24 17.38 -15.79 45.86
C VAL A 24 16.89 -14.61 45.03
N VAL A 25 16.46 -14.89 43.80
CA VAL A 25 15.64 -14.01 42.96
C VAL A 25 14.26 -14.63 42.83
N PRO A 26 13.20 -13.82 42.89
CA PRO A 26 12.10 -14.04 41.96
C PRO A 26 11.58 -12.73 41.30
N GLU A 27 11.62 -12.75 39.97
CA GLU A 27 10.54 -12.41 39.02
C GLU A 27 9.86 -11.02 38.93
N ALA A 28 9.36 -10.81 37.70
CA ALA A 28 8.22 -9.96 37.35
C ALA A 28 8.31 -8.44 37.57
N ARG A 29 9.29 -7.78 36.91
CA ARG A 29 9.05 -6.40 36.46
C ARG A 29 8.04 -6.42 35.31
N GLY A 30 6.81 -5.98 35.60
CA GLY A 30 5.72 -5.89 34.62
C GLY A 30 6.12 -5.09 33.39
N ARG A 31 6.05 -5.73 32.21
CA ARG A 31 6.28 -5.06 30.93
C ARG A 31 5.01 -4.31 30.52
N VAL A 32 4.92 -3.03 30.88
CA VAL A 32 3.99 -2.11 30.23
C VAL A 32 4.36 -2.02 28.75
N VAL A 33 3.55 -2.68 27.91
CA VAL A 33 3.60 -2.54 26.46
C VAL A 33 2.72 -1.36 26.05
N PRO A 34 3.25 -0.31 25.40
CA PRO A 34 2.41 0.71 24.80
C PRO A 34 1.72 0.16 23.54
N GLU A 35 0.39 0.31 23.44
CA GLU A 35 -0.38 -0.04 22.24
C GLU A 35 0.09 0.77 21.02
N ALA A 36 0.83 0.14 20.12
CA ALA A 36 1.26 0.75 18.86
C ALA A 36 0.22 0.51 17.74
N ARG A 37 -0.96 1.15 17.81
CA ARG A 37 -1.97 1.15 16.73
C ARG A 37 -1.55 2.02 15.53
N GLY A 38 -0.38 1.78 14.94
CA GLY A 38 0.18 2.71 13.96
C GLY A 38 1.45 2.30 13.20
N ARG A 39 1.59 1.05 12.71
CA ARG A 39 2.65 0.70 11.74
C ARG A 39 2.36 -0.56 10.90
N VAL A 40 1.34 -0.54 10.04
CA VAL A 40 1.10 -1.62 9.05
C VAL A 40 0.83 -1.10 7.62
N VAL A 41 0.28 0.11 7.51
CA VAL A 41 -0.20 0.72 6.25
C VAL A 41 0.89 0.92 5.17
N PRO A 42 2.14 1.35 5.46
CA PRO A 42 3.12 1.61 4.39
C PRO A 42 3.58 0.35 3.65
N GLU A 43 3.73 -0.77 4.37
CA GLU A 43 4.15 -2.05 3.79
C GLU A 43 3.03 -2.67 2.94
N ALA A 44 1.79 -2.60 3.44
CA ALA A 44 0.58 -3.02 2.74
C ALA A 44 0.40 -2.30 1.39
N ARG A 45 0.58 -0.97 1.40
CA ARG A 45 0.60 -0.14 0.19
C ARG A 45 1.70 -0.55 -0.79
N GLY A 46 2.89 -0.86 -0.28
CA GLY A 46 4.01 -1.36 -1.07
C GLY A 46 3.70 -2.67 -1.81
N LYS A 47 3.06 -3.64 -1.13
CA LYS A 47 2.71 -4.95 -1.71
C LYS A 47 1.75 -4.84 -2.91
N VAL A 48 0.68 -4.04 -2.78
CA VAL A 48 -0.30 -3.84 -3.86
C VAL A 48 0.34 -3.21 -5.10
N VAL A 49 1.18 -2.18 -4.93
CA VAL A 49 1.91 -1.55 -6.04
C VAL A 49 2.95 -2.50 -6.65
N ALA A 50 3.71 -3.22 -5.82
CA ALA A 50 4.71 -4.17 -6.29
C ALA A 50 4.08 -5.30 -7.12
N GLU A 51 2.96 -5.88 -6.66
CA GLU A 51 2.22 -6.88 -7.44
C GLU A 51 1.67 -6.28 -8.74
N ALA A 52 1.03 -5.11 -8.70
CA ALA A 52 0.52 -4.44 -9.90
C ALA A 52 1.64 -4.17 -10.94
N ARG A 53 2.84 -3.78 -10.52
CA ARG A 53 3.99 -3.56 -11.42
C ARG A 53 4.43 -4.82 -12.16
N ARG A 54 4.28 -6.02 -11.56
CA ARG A 54 4.58 -7.28 -12.24
C ARG A 54 3.69 -7.54 -13.45
N TRP A 55 2.55 -6.88 -13.56
CA TRP A 55 1.63 -7.03 -14.69
C TRP A 55 2.02 -6.17 -15.90
N ILE A 56 2.90 -5.18 -15.75
CA ILE A 56 3.35 -4.31 -16.84
C ILE A 56 3.88 -5.15 -18.02
N GLY A 57 3.46 -4.79 -19.24
CA GLY A 57 3.72 -5.57 -20.46
C GLY A 57 2.73 -6.71 -20.74
N THR A 58 1.78 -7.00 -19.84
CA THR A 58 0.68 -7.93 -20.16
C THR A 58 -0.19 -7.34 -21.27
N PRO A 59 -0.46 -8.04 -22.38
CA PRO A 59 -1.29 -7.55 -23.48
C PRO A 59 -2.72 -7.19 -23.04
N TYR A 60 -3.37 -6.28 -23.77
CA TYR A 60 -4.78 -5.97 -23.51
C TYR A 60 -5.68 -7.07 -24.08
N LEU A 61 -6.47 -7.71 -23.23
CA LEU A 61 -7.49 -8.68 -23.63
C LEU A 61 -8.75 -8.49 -22.79
N HIS A 62 -9.83 -8.07 -23.44
CA HIS A 62 -11.13 -7.78 -22.82
C HIS A 62 -11.69 -9.02 -22.08
N GLY A 63 -12.13 -8.83 -20.82
CA GLY A 63 -12.66 -9.88 -19.96
C GLY A 63 -11.62 -10.83 -19.36
N ALA A 64 -10.35 -10.79 -19.81
CA ALA A 64 -9.29 -11.66 -19.32
C ALA A 64 -8.60 -11.11 -18.06
N ALA A 65 -7.96 -11.99 -17.29
CA ALA A 65 -7.27 -11.66 -16.04
C ALA A 65 -6.01 -12.52 -15.84
N ARG A 66 -5.14 -12.62 -16.85
CA ARG A 66 -3.95 -13.49 -16.83
C ARG A 66 -2.67 -12.72 -17.18
N ARG A 67 -1.82 -12.46 -16.18
CA ARG A 67 -0.51 -11.82 -16.35
C ARG A 67 0.29 -12.50 -17.46
N GLY A 68 0.92 -11.69 -18.32
CA GLY A 68 1.75 -12.12 -19.45
C GLY A 68 0.97 -12.63 -20.67
N ALA A 69 -0.29 -13.04 -20.52
CA ALA A 69 -1.11 -13.58 -21.62
C ALA A 69 -2.23 -12.64 -22.07
N GLY A 70 -2.87 -11.92 -21.14
CA GLY A 70 -3.91 -10.95 -21.46
C GLY A 70 -4.75 -10.51 -20.26
N CYS A 71 -5.01 -9.20 -20.15
CA CYS A 71 -6.02 -8.66 -19.25
C CYS A 71 -6.58 -7.31 -19.68
N ASP A 72 -7.73 -6.92 -19.14
CA ASP A 72 -8.22 -5.54 -19.18
C ASP A 72 -8.07 -4.83 -17.82
N CYS A 73 -8.62 -3.61 -17.68
CA CYS A 73 -8.44 -2.82 -16.47
C CYS A 73 -9.07 -3.45 -15.22
N LEU A 74 -10.17 -4.20 -15.36
CA LEU A 74 -10.77 -4.96 -14.26
C LEU A 74 -10.02 -6.28 -14.03
N GLY A 75 -9.58 -6.92 -15.11
CA GLY A 75 -8.73 -8.10 -15.08
C GLY A 75 -7.42 -7.90 -14.33
N LEU A 76 -6.76 -6.76 -14.51
CA LEU A 76 -5.57 -6.34 -13.76
C LEU A 76 -5.87 -6.27 -12.24
N VAL A 77 -6.92 -5.54 -11.85
CA VAL A 77 -7.29 -5.34 -10.44
C VAL A 77 -7.69 -6.67 -9.78
N ARG A 78 -8.48 -7.50 -10.47
CA ARG A 78 -8.81 -8.88 -10.02
C ARG A 78 -7.57 -9.75 -9.90
N GLY A 79 -6.63 -9.62 -10.83
CA GLY A 79 -5.37 -10.36 -10.83
C GLY A 79 -4.48 -10.02 -9.63
N VAL A 80 -4.31 -8.73 -9.34
CA VAL A 80 -3.63 -8.24 -8.14
C VAL A 80 -4.33 -8.72 -6.86
N TRP A 81 -5.67 -8.65 -6.83
CA TRP A 81 -6.46 -9.15 -5.70
C TRP A 81 -6.25 -10.64 -5.44
N VAL A 82 -6.39 -11.49 -6.48
CA VAL A 82 -6.19 -12.95 -6.37
C VAL A 82 -4.76 -13.27 -5.94
N ALA A 83 -3.75 -12.55 -6.44
CA ALA A 83 -2.36 -12.78 -6.07
C ALA A 83 -2.04 -12.47 -4.61
N LEU A 84 -2.76 -11.54 -3.96
CA LEU A 84 -2.50 -11.10 -2.58
C LEU A 84 -3.47 -11.70 -1.56
N ALA A 85 -4.73 -11.93 -1.94
CA ALA A 85 -5.78 -12.45 -1.06
C ALA A 85 -6.21 -13.90 -1.39
N GLY A 86 -5.57 -14.55 -2.36
CA GLY A 86 -5.80 -15.96 -2.75
C GLY A 86 -7.05 -16.21 -3.62
N ALA A 87 -8.10 -15.41 -3.47
CA ALA A 87 -9.36 -15.57 -4.21
C ALA A 87 -9.96 -14.21 -4.64
N ALA A 88 -10.77 -14.21 -5.70
CA ALA A 88 -11.51 -13.04 -6.14
C ALA A 88 -12.72 -12.77 -5.22
N PRO A 89 -13.11 -11.50 -4.98
CA PRO A 89 -14.16 -11.17 -4.03
C PRO A 89 -15.58 -11.47 -4.55
N GLU A 90 -15.77 -11.47 -5.87
CA GLU A 90 -16.98 -11.94 -6.53
C GLU A 90 -16.64 -12.55 -7.90
N ALA A 91 -17.53 -13.43 -8.39
CA ALA A 91 -17.49 -13.87 -9.78
C ALA A 91 -17.94 -12.72 -10.69
N VAL A 92 -17.16 -12.43 -11.73
CA VAL A 92 -17.49 -11.39 -12.71
C VAL A 92 -18.05 -12.06 -13.96
N PRO A 93 -19.32 -11.84 -14.34
CA PRO A 93 -19.90 -12.39 -15.56
C PRO A 93 -19.25 -11.74 -16.80
N ALA A 94 -19.46 -12.32 -17.98
CA ALA A 94 -19.06 -11.67 -19.22
C ALA A 94 -19.78 -10.32 -19.37
N TYR A 95 -19.02 -9.24 -19.64
CA TYR A 95 -19.54 -7.89 -19.88
C TYR A 95 -19.14 -7.40 -21.27
N PRO A 96 -19.93 -6.53 -21.91
CA PRO A 96 -19.57 -5.97 -23.22
C PRO A 96 -18.36 -5.03 -23.12
N ARG A 97 -17.55 -4.99 -24.19
CA ARG A 97 -16.41 -4.05 -24.34
C ARG A 97 -16.85 -2.59 -24.22
N HIS A 98 -18.02 -2.29 -24.76
CA HIS A 98 -18.65 -0.98 -24.71
C HIS A 98 -20.07 -1.13 -24.20
N GLU A 99 -20.24 -1.15 -22.88
CA GLU A 99 -21.56 -1.00 -22.26
C GLU A 99 -22.17 0.36 -22.70
N ALA A 100 -23.46 0.45 -23.00
CA ALA A 100 -24.11 1.73 -23.35
C ALA A 100 -24.66 2.46 -22.12
N SER A 101 -24.89 1.74 -21.02
CA SER A 101 -25.58 2.22 -19.82
C SER A 101 -24.89 3.39 -19.11
N ALA A 102 -25.71 4.31 -18.60
CA ALA A 102 -25.27 5.35 -17.66
C ALA A 102 -25.06 4.83 -16.22
N ARG A 103 -25.34 3.54 -15.94
CA ARG A 103 -25.17 2.93 -14.61
C ARG A 103 -23.69 2.82 -14.22
N GLU A 104 -23.38 3.16 -12.97
CA GLU A 104 -22.03 3.17 -12.39
C GLU A 104 -21.59 1.77 -11.92
N ILE A 105 -21.75 0.75 -12.77
CA ILE A 105 -21.60 -0.68 -12.42
C ILE A 105 -20.28 -0.98 -11.70
N LEU A 106 -19.15 -0.42 -12.15
CA LEU A 106 -17.85 -0.63 -11.49
C LEU A 106 -17.75 0.08 -10.13
N ARG A 107 -18.40 1.24 -9.96
CA ARG A 107 -18.44 1.95 -8.68
C ARG A 107 -19.28 1.19 -7.67
N ASP A 108 -20.44 0.70 -8.10
CA ASP A 108 -21.35 -0.09 -7.28
C ASP A 108 -20.74 -1.44 -6.91
N ALA A 109 -19.98 -2.07 -7.82
CA ALA A 109 -19.19 -3.25 -7.54
C ALA A 109 -18.05 -2.98 -6.54
N ALA A 110 -17.28 -1.92 -6.74
CA ALA A 110 -16.23 -1.54 -5.80
C ALA A 110 -16.79 -1.26 -4.40
N ARG A 111 -17.92 -0.55 -4.29
CA ARG A 111 -18.60 -0.25 -3.02
C ARG A 111 -19.07 -1.47 -2.23
N ARG A 112 -19.35 -2.62 -2.88
CA ARG A 112 -19.68 -3.87 -2.17
C ARG A 112 -18.49 -4.47 -1.42
N HIS A 113 -17.27 -4.21 -1.90
CA HIS A 113 -16.05 -4.91 -1.46
C HIS A 113 -15.00 -4.00 -0.83
N LEU A 114 -15.09 -2.69 -1.07
CA LEU A 114 -14.10 -1.68 -0.69
C LEU A 114 -14.77 -0.42 -0.16
N ARG A 115 -14.12 0.20 0.82
CA ARG A 115 -14.49 1.52 1.33
C ARG A 115 -14.10 2.60 0.32
N GLU A 116 -15.06 3.43 -0.08
CA GLU A 116 -14.79 4.62 -0.90
C GLU A 116 -14.08 5.69 -0.07
N ILE A 117 -13.11 6.39 -0.66
CA ILE A 117 -12.29 7.41 -0.01
C ILE A 117 -12.23 8.69 -0.85
N ALA A 118 -11.99 9.82 -0.17
CA ALA A 118 -11.74 11.09 -0.82
C ALA A 118 -10.50 11.00 -1.74
N PRO A 119 -10.48 11.61 -2.94
CA PRO A 119 -9.33 11.59 -3.83
C PRO A 119 -8.03 12.12 -3.21
N GLU A 120 -8.14 13.02 -2.24
CA GLU A 120 -7.04 13.62 -1.49
C GLU A 120 -6.44 12.66 -0.44
N ALA A 121 -7.21 11.66 -0.01
CA ALA A 121 -6.79 10.61 0.92
C ALA A 121 -6.28 9.35 0.20
N ALA A 122 -6.42 9.27 -1.13
CA ALA A 122 -5.91 8.16 -1.93
C ALA A 122 -4.38 8.21 -2.03
N GLY A 123 -3.74 7.07 -1.78
CA GLY A 123 -2.30 6.91 -1.88
C GLY A 123 -1.89 5.67 -2.69
N PRO A 124 -0.58 5.42 -2.85
CA PRO A 124 -0.09 4.23 -3.56
C PRO A 124 -0.76 2.95 -3.04
N GLY A 125 -1.19 2.09 -3.96
CA GLY A 125 -1.94 0.87 -3.72
C GLY A 125 -3.47 1.03 -3.73
N ASP A 126 -4.01 2.25 -3.60
CA ASP A 126 -5.46 2.46 -3.68
C ASP A 126 -5.99 2.38 -5.12
N LEU A 127 -7.27 2.05 -5.26
CA LEU A 127 -7.93 1.88 -6.55
C LEU A 127 -8.53 3.21 -7.03
N LEU A 128 -8.17 3.63 -8.24
CA LEU A 128 -8.72 4.79 -8.93
C LEU A 128 -9.77 4.34 -9.96
N LEU A 129 -10.95 4.95 -9.93
CA LEU A 129 -12.01 4.76 -10.92
C LEU A 129 -12.18 6.03 -11.75
N PHE A 130 -12.05 5.90 -13.07
CA PHE A 130 -12.04 7.02 -14.02
C PHE A 130 -13.28 7.05 -14.93
N ARG A 131 -13.79 8.26 -15.14
CA ARG A 131 -14.78 8.63 -16.16
C ARG A 131 -14.10 9.30 -17.34
N LEU A 132 -13.83 8.53 -18.40
CA LEU A 132 -13.04 9.01 -19.55
C LEU A 132 -13.79 10.05 -20.42
N ARG A 133 -15.12 9.93 -20.52
CA ARG A 133 -16.02 10.81 -21.29
C ARG A 133 -17.02 11.48 -20.35
N ARG A 134 -17.26 12.79 -20.51
CA ARG A 134 -18.35 13.49 -19.78
C ARG A 134 -19.69 12.87 -20.15
N GLY A 135 -20.61 12.79 -19.18
CA GLY A 135 -21.95 12.19 -19.36
C GLY A 135 -22.00 10.65 -19.41
N ALA A 136 -20.85 9.95 -19.48
CA ALA A 136 -20.80 8.49 -19.38
C ALA A 136 -20.54 8.03 -17.94
N ALA A 137 -20.87 6.77 -17.62
CA ALA A 137 -20.48 6.15 -16.35
C ALA A 137 -18.95 6.00 -16.25
N ALA A 138 -18.43 5.85 -15.02
CA ALA A 138 -17.03 5.57 -14.78
C ALA A 138 -16.72 4.08 -14.97
N ARG A 139 -15.68 3.79 -15.78
CA ARG A 139 -15.51 2.48 -16.44
C ARG A 139 -14.08 2.00 -16.57
N HIS A 140 -13.12 2.86 -16.24
CA HIS A 140 -11.71 2.56 -16.38
C HIS A 140 -11.05 2.55 -15.00
N LEU A 141 -10.30 1.50 -14.69
CA LEU A 141 -9.67 1.29 -13.40
C LEU A 141 -8.15 1.40 -13.50
N GLY A 142 -7.51 1.85 -12.43
CA GLY A 142 -6.05 1.77 -12.25
C GLY A 142 -5.66 1.74 -10.78
N VAL A 143 -4.53 1.12 -10.47
CA VAL A 143 -3.95 1.10 -9.12
C VAL A 143 -3.05 2.33 -8.99
N MET A 144 -3.31 3.19 -8.00
CA MET A 144 -2.46 4.36 -7.74
C MET A 144 -1.04 3.92 -7.34
N ALA A 145 -0.04 4.65 -7.81
CA ALA A 145 1.36 4.38 -7.57
C ALA A 145 2.14 5.71 -7.44
N ALA A 146 3.46 5.60 -7.28
CA ALA A 146 4.37 6.74 -7.39
C ALA A 146 5.64 6.32 -8.14
N GLN A 147 6.06 7.14 -9.11
CA GLN A 147 7.25 6.93 -9.94
C GLN A 147 7.88 8.29 -10.26
N GLY A 148 9.23 8.35 -10.28
CA GLY A 148 9.96 9.58 -10.64
C GLY A 148 9.69 10.78 -9.71
N GLY A 149 9.32 10.52 -8.44
CA GLY A 149 8.95 11.57 -7.47
C GLY A 149 7.54 12.15 -7.63
N GLY A 150 6.74 11.68 -8.60
CA GLY A 150 5.37 12.12 -8.83
C GLY A 150 4.32 11.00 -8.68
N PRO A 151 3.03 11.35 -8.61
CA PRO A 151 1.95 10.38 -8.61
C PRO A 151 1.83 9.70 -9.99
N SER A 152 1.69 8.39 -9.98
CA SER A 152 1.46 7.55 -11.16
C SER A 152 0.27 6.62 -10.92
N PHE A 153 -0.12 5.85 -11.94
CA PHE A 153 -1.11 4.79 -11.79
C PHE A 153 -0.84 3.69 -12.81
N ILE A 154 -1.09 2.44 -12.41
CA ILE A 154 -0.87 1.24 -13.21
C ILE A 154 -2.24 0.78 -13.72
N HIS A 155 -2.37 0.65 -15.04
CA HIS A 155 -3.65 0.35 -15.69
C HIS A 155 -3.44 -0.45 -16.97
N ALA A 156 -4.45 -1.25 -17.33
CA ALA A 156 -4.51 -1.92 -18.63
C ALA A 156 -5.46 -1.15 -19.56
N TYR A 157 -5.03 -0.81 -20.77
CA TYR A 157 -5.91 -0.20 -21.76
C TYR A 157 -5.63 -0.65 -23.20
N GLU A 158 -6.63 -0.41 -24.05
CA GLU A 158 -6.69 -0.91 -25.42
C GLU A 158 -5.53 -0.38 -26.28
N GLY A 159 -5.01 -1.25 -27.16
CA GLY A 159 -3.84 -0.97 -28.00
C GLY A 159 -2.48 -0.99 -27.29
N HIS A 160 -2.42 -1.09 -25.96
CA HIS A 160 -1.17 -0.95 -25.20
C HIS A 160 -0.93 -2.07 -24.17
N GLY A 161 -1.99 -2.61 -23.55
CA GLY A 161 -1.83 -3.55 -22.44
C GLY A 161 -1.63 -2.83 -21.10
N VAL A 162 -0.96 -3.48 -20.15
CA VAL A 162 -0.66 -2.92 -18.83
C VAL A 162 0.57 -2.03 -18.87
N VAL A 163 0.42 -0.79 -18.43
CA VAL A 163 1.51 0.18 -18.26
C VAL A 163 1.38 0.97 -16.96
N GLU A 164 2.46 1.65 -16.55
CA GLU A 164 2.42 2.68 -15.51
C GLU A 164 2.46 4.07 -16.16
N SER A 165 1.40 4.85 -15.92
CA SER A 165 1.18 6.18 -16.50
C SER A 165 1.33 7.28 -15.44
N PRO A 166 1.91 8.46 -15.77
CA PRO A 166 1.88 9.61 -14.87
C PRO A 166 0.44 10.09 -14.60
N LEU A 167 0.08 10.35 -13.35
CA LEU A 167 -1.25 10.81 -12.95
C LEU A 167 -1.40 12.33 -13.16
N THR A 168 -1.31 12.76 -14.42
CA THR A 168 -1.30 14.17 -14.83
C THR A 168 -2.63 14.88 -14.49
N PRO A 169 -2.67 16.23 -14.43
CA PRO A 169 -3.91 16.96 -14.13
C PRO A 169 -5.12 16.60 -15.02
N PRO A 170 -4.98 16.34 -16.34
CA PRO A 170 -6.07 15.79 -17.16
C PRO A 170 -6.60 14.43 -16.70
N TRP A 171 -5.75 13.54 -16.16
CA TRP A 171 -6.19 12.27 -15.57
C TRP A 171 -6.85 12.47 -14.21
N ARG A 172 -6.28 13.31 -13.34
CA ARG A 172 -6.86 13.64 -12.02
C ARG A 172 -8.29 14.19 -12.14
N ARG A 173 -8.55 15.07 -13.11
CA ARG A 173 -9.90 15.61 -13.41
C ARG A 173 -10.91 14.57 -13.92
N ARG A 174 -10.48 13.34 -14.21
CA ARG A 174 -11.35 12.23 -14.65
C ARG A 174 -11.62 11.22 -13.53
N ILE A 175 -10.99 11.34 -12.36
CA ILE A 175 -11.28 10.50 -11.19
C ILE A 175 -12.75 10.73 -10.79
N ALA A 176 -13.51 9.65 -10.75
CA ALA A 176 -14.92 9.63 -10.38
C ALA A 176 -15.14 9.05 -8.97
N ALA A 177 -14.21 8.20 -8.51
CA ALA A 177 -14.13 7.65 -7.15
C ALA A 177 -12.72 7.11 -6.89
N CYS A 178 -12.34 7.02 -5.62
CA CYS A 178 -11.17 6.30 -5.12
C CYS A 178 -11.60 5.27 -4.07
N PHE A 179 -10.90 4.14 -3.94
CA PHE A 179 -11.24 3.10 -2.98
C PHE A 179 -10.01 2.57 -2.24
N ALA A 180 -10.16 2.33 -0.94
CA ALA A 180 -9.10 1.88 -0.03
C ALA A 180 -8.76 0.39 -0.23
N LEU A 181 -8.22 0.03 -1.39
CA LEU A 181 -7.86 -1.35 -1.76
C LEU A 181 -6.87 -1.96 -0.76
N THR A 182 -5.95 -1.16 -0.23
CA THR A 182 -4.92 -1.63 0.71
C THR A 182 -5.46 -1.95 2.10
N GLU A 183 -6.66 -1.48 2.46
CA GLU A 183 -7.34 -1.91 3.71
C GLU A 183 -7.92 -3.33 3.59
N ARG A 184 -7.97 -3.87 2.36
CA ARG A 184 -8.59 -5.18 2.08
C ARG A 184 -7.60 -6.26 1.66
N ILE A 185 -6.52 -5.91 0.94
CA ILE A 185 -5.57 -6.87 0.35
C ILE A 185 -4.07 -6.49 0.47
N GLY A 186 -3.72 -5.49 1.29
CA GLY A 186 -2.33 -5.07 1.50
C GLY A 186 -1.70 -5.70 2.73
#